data_AF-A0A2S5R2H2-F1
#
_entry.id   AF-A0A2S5R2H2-F1
#
_cell.length_a   1.000
_cell.length_b   1.000
_cell.length_c   1.000
_cell.angle_alpha   90.00
_cell.angle_beta   90.00
_cell.angle_gamma   90.00
#
_symmetry.space_group_name_H-M   'P 1'
#
loop_
_entity.id
_entity.type
_entity.pdbx_description
1 polymer ?
#
loop_
_entity_poly.entity_id
_entity_poly.type
_entity_poly.pdbx_seq_one_letter_code
_entity_poly.pdbx_strand_id
1 'polypeptide(L)'
;MIKFDPAELSYEVVLLKNITQALGGSIQIVDEEKTIGDKEVFQRVPVPLSVARAFIMKHQKVTKYLKPVLTAIVKYGDRVIAMERHPMGGMGERVSTGLNGEPVMWTPYSQSNLDRFVLPTLYNSNRDWFFDGRYVYSFTNNDIDEVLHGGVSVTQDNKFRKVLATSIDLQELANADKLQPQERSCLAYISDLGDIAISPPIWKDLESLGQTKMADDEASLVNLQSFDKIDEKMSVNLNFALKAGNEIGKMFGYEMVEPLQLPRLMIELHTVNLPNIPKQVKATYDIGLQFTHALAWLLGMSRQAQTLDTYVMMRSLMKYLTKKGIFHNSTFQASSVFQEQQTVSNVPLLNLDDLMNDENFTMLTMSTIINQATKKRRSPRDVSQIGGMVTEA
;
A
#
# COMPACT_ATOMS: atom_id res chain seq x y z
N MET A 1 13.72 13.37 -2.21
CA MET A 1 13.15 13.32 -0.83
C MET A 1 12.51 14.66 -0.55
N ILE A 2 11.40 14.70 0.18
CA ILE A 2 10.68 15.95 0.49
C ILE A 2 11.03 16.35 1.91
N LYS A 3 11.63 17.54 2.09
CA LYS A 3 11.93 18.07 3.43
C LYS A 3 10.62 18.32 4.18
N PHE A 4 10.60 17.96 5.46
CA PHE A 4 9.44 18.18 6.31
C PHE A 4 9.46 19.60 6.86
N ASP A 5 8.36 20.32 6.70
CA ASP A 5 8.14 21.64 7.28
C ASP A 5 7.07 21.55 8.38
N PRO A 6 7.43 21.69 9.66
CA PRO A 6 6.47 21.71 10.75
C PRO A 6 5.38 22.78 10.63
N ALA A 7 5.62 23.87 9.90
CA ALA A 7 4.63 24.94 9.71
C ALA A 7 3.45 24.52 8.82
N GLU A 8 3.60 23.46 8.02
CA GLU A 8 2.51 22.89 7.22
C GLU A 8 1.55 22.02 8.06
N LEU A 9 1.90 21.70 9.31
CA LEU A 9 1.00 20.97 10.19
C LEU A 9 -0.13 21.87 10.67
N SER A 10 -1.35 21.38 10.49
CA SER A 10 -2.54 22.02 11.02
C SER A 10 -3.48 21.00 11.65
N TYR A 11 -4.37 21.50 12.50
CA TYR A 11 -5.34 20.70 13.21
C TYR A 11 -6.70 21.40 13.18
N GLU A 12 -7.75 20.61 12.98
CA GLU A 12 -9.13 21.08 12.98
C GLU A 12 -10.03 20.07 13.72
N VAL A 13 -11.05 20.59 14.41
CA VAL A 13 -12.16 19.78 14.92
C VAL A 13 -13.32 19.92 13.96
N VAL A 14 -13.85 18.79 13.52
CA VAL A 14 -14.98 18.74 12.58
C VAL A 14 -16.06 17.80 13.09
N LEU A 15 -17.26 17.95 12.55
CA LEU A 15 -18.37 17.02 12.75
C LEU A 15 -18.41 15.99 11.62
N LEU A 16 -17.95 14.77 11.89
CA LEU A 16 -17.85 13.68 10.93
C LEU A 16 -19.17 12.93 10.80
N LYS A 17 -19.74 12.89 9.59
CA LYS A 17 -20.96 12.11 9.27
C LYS A 17 -20.64 10.72 8.75
N ASN A 18 -19.65 10.62 7.87
CA ASN A 18 -19.37 9.39 7.12
C ASN A 18 -17.89 9.33 6.73
N ILE A 19 -17.35 8.11 6.68
CA ILE A 19 -16.01 7.79 6.21
C ILE A 19 -16.05 6.58 5.27
N THR A 20 -15.34 6.68 4.15
CA THR A 20 -15.27 5.61 3.14
C THR A 20 -13.84 5.36 2.68
N GLN A 21 -13.58 4.12 2.29
CA GLN A 21 -12.35 3.67 1.64
C GLN A 21 -12.46 3.69 0.11
N ALA A 22 -13.63 4.00 -0.44
CA ALA A 22 -13.85 4.04 -1.89
C ALA A 22 -13.04 5.17 -2.54
N LEU A 23 -12.58 4.92 -3.77
CA LEU A 23 -11.87 5.90 -4.61
C LEU A 23 -10.64 6.54 -3.93
N GLY A 24 -9.89 5.77 -3.14
CA GLY A 24 -8.69 6.27 -2.46
C GLY A 24 -8.94 6.84 -1.06
N GLY A 25 -10.21 6.93 -0.64
CA GLY A 25 -10.62 7.34 0.70
C GLY A 25 -11.17 8.77 0.76
N SER A 26 -12.20 8.97 1.59
CA SER A 26 -12.75 10.30 1.85
C SER A 26 -13.65 10.30 3.07
N ILE A 27 -13.87 11.49 3.63
CA ILE A 27 -14.83 11.74 4.69
C ILE A 27 -15.90 12.72 4.24
N GLN A 28 -17.06 12.68 4.89
CA GLN A 28 -18.09 13.71 4.80
C GLN A 28 -18.22 14.37 6.16
N ILE A 29 -18.01 15.68 6.18
CA ILE A 29 -18.07 16.50 7.39
C ILE A 29 -19.15 17.56 7.22
N VAL A 30 -19.73 18.02 8.33
CA VAL A 30 -20.69 19.13 8.32
C VAL A 30 -19.96 20.40 7.88
N ASP A 31 -20.55 21.12 6.95
CA ASP A 31 -20.17 22.47 6.55
C ASP A 31 -20.93 23.44 7.46
N GLU A 32 -20.29 23.86 8.56
CA GLU A 32 -20.92 24.71 9.57
C GLU A 32 -21.31 26.09 9.02
N GLU A 33 -20.61 26.58 7.99
CA GLU A 33 -20.90 27.89 7.37
C GLU A 33 -22.16 27.84 6.49
N LYS A 34 -22.38 26.72 5.79
CA LYS A 34 -23.53 26.55 4.90
C LYS A 34 -24.75 25.92 5.58
N THR A 35 -24.58 25.39 6.79
CA THR A 35 -25.67 24.78 7.55
C THR A 35 -26.58 25.88 8.12
N ILE A 36 -27.85 25.87 7.72
CA ILE A 36 -28.85 26.86 8.14
C ILE A 36 -30.00 26.13 8.85
N GLY A 37 -30.17 26.42 10.14
CA GLY A 37 -31.18 25.76 10.99
C GLY A 37 -30.92 24.25 11.08
N ASP A 38 -31.96 23.43 10.88
CA ASP A 38 -31.89 21.97 10.97
C ASP A 38 -31.37 21.27 9.69
N LYS A 39 -31.01 22.02 8.65
CA LYS A 39 -30.53 21.46 7.38
C LYS A 39 -29.00 21.39 7.36
N GLU A 40 -28.47 20.26 7.82
CA GLU A 40 -27.04 19.93 7.73
C GLU A 40 -26.60 19.87 6.26
N VAL A 41 -25.64 20.73 5.89
CA VAL A 41 -24.93 20.65 4.61
C VAL A 41 -23.63 19.91 4.84
N PHE A 42 -23.29 18.96 3.94
CA PHE A 42 -22.07 18.18 4.07
C PHE A 42 -21.08 18.50 2.96
N GLN A 43 -19.82 18.67 3.33
CA GLN A 43 -18.71 18.75 2.39
C GLN A 43 -17.89 17.46 2.41
N ARG A 44 -17.34 17.11 1.24
CA ARG A 44 -16.49 15.93 1.09
C ARG A 44 -15.03 16.33 1.14
N VAL A 45 -14.28 15.73 2.04
CA VAL A 45 -12.83 15.96 2.18
C VAL A 45 -12.09 14.68 1.76
N PRO A 46 -11.11 14.77 0.83
CA PRO A 46 -10.28 13.63 0.46
C PRO A 46 -9.40 13.22 1.64
N VAL A 47 -9.29 11.92 1.89
CA VAL A 47 -8.47 11.37 2.98
C VAL A 47 -7.74 10.15 2.47
N PRO A 48 -6.44 9.98 2.75
CA PRO A 48 -5.71 8.80 2.30
C PRO A 48 -6.35 7.51 2.78
N LEU A 49 -6.44 6.51 1.90
CA LEU A 49 -7.02 5.19 2.17
C LEU A 49 -6.49 4.56 3.46
N SER A 50 -5.20 4.73 3.74
CA SER A 50 -4.57 4.21 4.95
C SER A 50 -5.12 4.85 6.22
N VAL A 51 -5.36 6.17 6.21
CA VAL A 51 -5.92 6.92 7.35
C VAL A 51 -7.37 6.52 7.54
N ALA A 52 -8.17 6.51 6.47
CA ALA A 52 -9.56 6.08 6.53
C ALA A 52 -9.70 4.63 7.04
N ARG A 53 -8.84 3.72 6.57
CA ARG A 53 -8.81 2.34 7.04
C ARG A 53 -8.41 2.23 8.50
N ALA A 54 -7.38 2.95 8.94
CA ALA A 54 -6.95 2.93 10.34
C ALA A 54 -8.08 3.40 11.27
N PHE A 55 -8.73 4.51 10.92
CA PHE A 55 -9.87 5.05 11.67
C PHE A 55 -11.05 4.07 11.75
N ILE A 56 -11.48 3.51 10.61
CA ILE A 56 -12.56 2.53 10.55
C ILE A 56 -12.25 1.29 11.41
N MET A 57 -11.02 0.78 11.34
CA MET A 57 -10.62 -0.40 12.13
C MET A 57 -10.57 -0.10 13.63
N LYS A 58 -10.04 1.07 14.02
CA LYS A 58 -10.01 1.52 15.42
C LYS A 58 -11.41 1.66 16.01
N HIS A 59 -12.40 2.02 15.19
CA HIS A 59 -13.78 2.24 15.62
C HIS A 59 -14.74 1.14 15.15
N GLN A 60 -14.32 -0.13 15.25
CA GLN A 60 -15.17 -1.32 15.08
C GLN A 60 -15.92 -1.37 13.73
N LYS A 61 -15.25 -0.94 12.64
CA LYS A 61 -15.79 -0.91 11.28
C LYS A 61 -16.98 0.04 11.08
N VAL A 62 -17.21 0.99 12.00
CA VAL A 62 -18.22 2.03 11.82
C VAL A 62 -17.78 2.98 10.71
N THR A 63 -18.67 3.18 9.73
CA THR A 63 -18.42 4.04 8.56
C THR A 63 -19.40 5.19 8.46
N LYS A 64 -20.61 5.06 9.00
CA LYS A 64 -21.66 6.09 8.98
C LYS A 64 -22.16 6.35 10.38
N TYR A 65 -22.43 7.61 10.68
CA TYR A 65 -22.98 8.04 11.95
C TYR A 65 -24.38 8.64 11.75
N LEU A 66 -25.32 8.25 12.61
CA LEU A 66 -26.69 8.78 12.57
C LEU A 66 -26.67 10.28 12.91
N LYS A 67 -25.97 10.65 13.98
CA LYS A 67 -25.61 12.03 14.32
C LYS A 67 -24.12 12.24 14.02
N PRO A 68 -23.71 13.37 13.37
CA PRO A 68 -22.30 13.67 13.19
C PRO A 68 -21.53 13.59 14.51
N VAL A 69 -20.30 13.08 14.47
CA VAL A 69 -19.47 12.90 15.66
C VAL A 69 -18.27 13.84 15.63
N LEU A 70 -17.96 14.48 16.76
CA LEU A 70 -16.76 15.32 16.88
C LEU A 70 -15.51 14.48 16.60
N THR A 71 -14.72 14.95 15.65
CA THR A 71 -13.51 14.28 15.17
C THR A 71 -12.43 15.32 14.94
N ALA A 72 -11.28 15.07 15.53
CA ALA A 72 -10.06 15.81 15.27
C ALA A 72 -9.41 15.29 13.99
N ILE A 73 -9.00 16.21 13.12
CA ILE A 73 -8.25 15.93 11.91
C ILE A 73 -6.93 16.66 12.01
N VAL A 74 -5.83 15.94 11.77
CA VAL A 74 -4.51 16.53 11.60
C VAL A 74 -4.15 16.48 10.12
N LYS A 75 -3.70 17.61 9.59
CA LYS A 75 -3.30 17.79 8.20
C LYS A 75 -1.83 18.18 8.09
N TYR A 76 -1.24 17.86 6.95
CA TYR A 76 0.03 18.39 6.49
C TYR A 76 -0.22 19.02 5.11
N GLY A 77 -0.18 20.35 5.05
CA GLY A 77 -0.78 21.11 3.94
C GLY A 77 -2.27 20.76 3.82
N ASP A 78 -2.72 20.40 2.61
CA ASP A 78 -4.12 20.01 2.36
C ASP A 78 -4.40 18.52 2.66
N ARG A 79 -3.38 17.75 3.05
CA ARG A 79 -3.49 16.30 3.16
C ARG A 79 -3.77 15.86 4.59
N VAL A 80 -4.86 15.14 4.80
CA VAL A 80 -5.17 14.50 6.09
C VAL A 80 -4.17 13.38 6.40
N ILE A 81 -3.49 13.47 7.54
CA ILE A 81 -2.47 12.50 7.97
C ILE A 81 -2.93 11.66 9.17
N ALA A 82 -3.80 12.19 10.03
CA ALA A 82 -4.36 11.48 11.17
C ALA A 82 -5.79 11.94 11.48
N MET A 83 -6.54 11.05 12.13
CA MET A 83 -7.89 11.33 12.59
C MET A 83 -8.12 10.71 13.97
N GLU A 84 -8.85 11.41 14.83
CA GLU A 84 -9.20 10.96 16.17
C GLU A 84 -10.65 11.31 16.49
N ARG A 85 -11.45 10.29 16.78
CA ARG A 85 -12.84 10.49 17.24
C ARG A 85 -12.84 10.90 18.70
N HIS A 86 -13.73 11.82 19.06
CA HIS A 86 -14.00 12.14 20.46
C HIS A 86 -14.24 10.86 21.29
N PRO A 87 -13.67 10.73 22.50
CA PRO A 87 -13.80 9.52 23.33
C PRO A 87 -15.25 9.11 23.60
N MET A 88 -16.11 10.11 23.87
CA MET A 88 -17.55 9.94 24.09
C MET A 88 -18.38 9.70 22.80
N GLY A 89 -17.75 9.62 21.63
CA GLY A 89 -18.43 9.37 20.36
C GLY A 89 -19.49 10.43 20.04
N GLY A 90 -20.73 9.98 19.79
CA GLY A 90 -21.86 10.87 19.46
C GLY A 90 -22.45 11.66 20.63
N MET A 91 -21.94 11.45 21.85
CA MET A 91 -22.27 12.24 23.04
C MET A 91 -21.16 13.24 23.38
N GLY A 92 -20.12 13.34 22.54
CA GLY A 92 -19.03 14.28 22.73
C GLY A 92 -19.47 15.70 22.47
N GLU A 93 -19.01 16.63 23.31
CA GLU A 93 -19.20 18.07 23.16
C GLU A 93 -17.83 18.74 23.03
N ARG A 94 -17.75 19.82 22.26
CA ARG A 94 -16.47 20.54 22.04
C ARG A 94 -16.00 21.25 23.30
N VAL A 95 -16.95 21.74 24.09
CA VAL A 95 -16.74 22.38 25.38
C VAL A 95 -17.63 21.68 26.37
N SER A 96 -17.08 21.22 27.48
CA SER A 96 -17.81 20.60 28.58
C SER A 96 -17.54 21.33 29.88
N THR A 97 -18.41 21.15 30.87
CA THR A 97 -18.22 21.75 32.19
C THR A 97 -17.24 20.92 33.02
N GLY A 98 -16.13 21.53 33.42
CA GLY A 98 -15.12 20.92 34.29
C GLY A 98 -15.63 20.71 35.72
N LEU A 99 -14.87 19.97 36.53
CA LEU A 99 -15.21 19.68 37.93
C LEU A 99 -15.34 20.94 38.81
N ASN A 100 -14.70 22.04 38.40
CA ASN A 100 -14.74 23.35 39.03
C ASN A 100 -15.84 24.27 38.47
N GLY A 101 -16.68 23.79 37.54
CA GLY A 101 -17.70 24.61 36.86
C GLY A 101 -17.18 25.42 35.67
N GLU A 102 -15.87 25.41 35.42
CA GLU A 102 -15.26 26.16 34.31
C GLU A 102 -15.43 25.42 32.98
N PRO A 103 -15.58 26.13 31.85
CA PRO A 103 -15.63 25.50 30.54
C PRO A 103 -14.27 24.90 30.17
N VAL A 104 -14.25 23.60 29.87
CA VAL A 104 -13.07 22.86 29.42
C VAL A 104 -13.27 22.51 27.95
N MET A 105 -12.39 23.01 27.09
CA MET A 105 -12.38 22.64 25.68
C MET A 105 -11.76 21.24 25.52
N TRP A 106 -12.36 20.40 24.69
CA TRP A 106 -11.75 19.13 24.34
C TRP A 106 -10.44 19.36 23.57
N THR A 107 -9.33 18.94 24.17
CA THR A 107 -8.02 18.87 23.51
C THR A 107 -7.77 17.42 23.08
N PRO A 108 -7.72 17.13 21.78
CA PRO A 108 -7.44 15.78 21.29
C PRO A 108 -6.04 15.32 21.66
N TYR A 109 -5.89 14.00 21.78
CA TYR A 109 -4.57 13.41 22.01
C TYR A 109 -3.63 13.66 20.84
N SER A 110 -4.15 13.67 19.62
CA SER A 110 -3.39 13.96 18.40
C SER A 110 -2.75 15.35 18.41
N GLN A 111 -3.46 16.38 18.88
CA GLN A 111 -2.88 17.71 19.09
C GLN A 111 -1.85 17.67 20.22
N SER A 112 -2.23 17.14 21.39
CA SER A 112 -1.36 17.11 22.56
C SER A 112 -0.04 16.36 22.30
N ASN A 113 -0.10 15.26 21.55
CA ASN A 113 1.06 14.43 21.23
C ASN A 113 1.94 15.07 20.16
N LEU A 114 1.36 15.83 19.23
CA LEU A 114 2.11 16.61 18.27
C LEU A 114 2.99 17.64 19.00
N ASP A 115 2.40 18.40 19.91
CA ASP A 115 3.08 19.45 20.68
C ASP A 115 4.08 18.89 21.68
N ARG A 116 3.75 17.77 22.32
CA ARG A 116 4.57 17.19 23.40
C ARG A 116 5.71 16.30 22.92
N PHE A 117 5.54 15.58 21.81
CA PHE A 117 6.48 14.53 21.39
C PHE A 117 7.09 14.80 20.03
N VAL A 118 6.25 15.08 19.02
CA VAL A 118 6.70 15.19 17.63
C VAL A 118 7.49 16.49 17.44
N LEU A 119 6.86 17.65 17.64
CA LEU A 119 7.51 18.96 17.40
C LEU A 119 8.81 19.13 18.19
N PRO A 120 8.90 18.79 19.51
CA PRO A 120 10.15 18.89 20.24
C PRO A 120 11.27 18.00 19.68
N THR A 121 10.93 16.81 19.17
CA THR A 121 11.91 15.90 18.56
C THR A 121 12.45 16.46 17.25
N LEU A 122 11.61 17.16 16.48
CA LEU A 122 12.00 17.78 15.23
C LEU A 122 12.87 19.02 15.46
N TYR A 123 12.44 19.93 16.35
CA TYR A 123 13.14 21.19 16.61
C TYR A 123 14.47 21.03 17.36
N ASN A 124 14.59 20.01 18.23
CA ASN A 124 15.81 19.80 19.02
C ASN A 124 16.84 18.91 18.32
N SER A 125 16.63 18.59 17.04
CA SER A 125 17.54 17.73 16.30
C SER A 125 18.44 18.56 15.37
N ASN A 126 19.73 18.22 15.34
CA ASN A 126 20.65 18.71 14.30
C ASN A 126 20.47 17.93 12.98
N ARG A 127 19.29 17.35 12.74
CA ARG A 127 19.04 16.44 11.62
C ARG A 127 18.05 17.04 10.64
N ASP A 128 18.29 16.81 9.35
CA ASP A 128 17.28 17.05 8.34
C ASP A 128 16.17 15.99 8.43
N TRP A 129 14.92 16.43 8.54
CA TRP A 129 13.74 15.57 8.52
C TRP A 129 13.03 15.64 7.18
N PHE A 130 12.51 14.49 6.76
CA PHE A 130 11.82 14.27 5.51
C PHE A 130 10.45 13.65 5.75
N PHE A 131 9.56 13.76 4.77
CA PHE A 131 8.20 13.24 4.88
C PHE A 131 7.78 12.40 3.68
N ASP A 132 7.20 11.23 3.96
CA ASP A 132 6.73 10.29 2.93
C ASP A 132 5.19 10.23 2.79
N GLY A 133 4.47 11.13 3.45
CA GLY A 133 3.01 11.16 3.50
C GLY A 133 2.39 10.31 4.62
N ARG A 134 3.22 9.60 5.40
CA ARG A 134 2.82 8.88 6.62
C ARG A 134 3.86 9.03 7.73
N TYR A 135 5.12 8.79 7.40
CA TYR A 135 6.25 8.83 8.30
C TYR A 135 7.02 10.12 8.10
N VAL A 136 7.36 10.76 9.22
CA VAL A 136 8.45 11.74 9.26
C VAL A 136 9.71 10.99 9.64
N TYR A 137 10.79 11.18 8.88
CA TYR A 137 12.00 10.38 9.06
C TYR A 137 13.28 11.18 8.83
N SER A 138 14.35 10.77 9.47
CA SER A 138 15.70 11.34 9.34
C SER A 138 16.74 10.22 9.30
N PHE A 139 17.88 10.52 8.70
CA PHE A 139 19.05 9.65 8.74
C PHE A 139 19.92 9.97 9.96
N THR A 140 20.82 9.05 10.30
CA THR A 140 21.75 9.24 11.42
C THR A 140 22.73 10.38 11.18
N ASN A 141 23.15 10.58 9.93
CA ASN A 141 23.97 11.69 9.46
C ASN A 141 23.21 12.50 8.38
N ASN A 142 23.45 13.81 8.32
CA ASN A 142 22.97 14.70 7.26
C ASN A 142 23.78 14.52 5.96
N ASP A 143 25.03 14.05 6.06
CA ASP A 143 25.82 13.69 4.90
C ASP A 143 25.30 12.36 4.31
N ILE A 144 24.64 12.47 3.16
CA ILE A 144 24.08 11.33 2.44
C ILE A 144 25.16 10.36 1.99
N ASP A 145 26.35 10.85 1.63
CA ASP A 145 27.43 9.97 1.19
C ASP A 145 27.90 9.10 2.35
N GLU A 146 28.07 9.66 3.55
CA GLU A 146 28.40 8.87 4.73
C GLU A 146 27.30 7.85 5.08
N VAL A 147 26.04 8.25 4.96
CA VAL A 147 24.88 7.36 5.17
C VAL A 147 24.92 6.16 4.21
N LEU A 148 25.35 6.37 2.96
CA LEU A 148 25.48 5.30 1.96
C LEU A 148 26.70 4.41 2.21
N HIS A 149 27.83 5.00 2.61
CA HIS A 149 29.04 4.25 2.94
C HIS A 149 28.80 3.33 4.15
N GLY A 150 28.06 3.81 5.14
CA GLY A 150 27.60 3.00 6.28
C GLY A 150 26.46 2.02 5.95
N GLY A 151 25.84 2.16 4.78
CA GLY A 151 24.77 1.29 4.30
C GLY A 151 25.26 -0.11 3.94
N VAL A 152 24.39 -1.10 4.15
CA VAL A 152 24.71 -2.51 3.93
C VAL A 152 24.32 -2.93 2.52
N SER A 153 25.25 -3.47 1.74
CA SER A 153 24.97 -3.90 0.37
C SER A 153 23.94 -5.03 0.31
N VAL A 154 23.00 -4.95 -0.64
CA VAL A 154 21.99 -6.00 -0.89
C VAL A 154 22.07 -6.67 -2.26
N THR A 155 23.01 -6.23 -3.10
CA THR A 155 23.37 -6.82 -4.39
C THR A 155 24.89 -7.02 -4.48
N GLN A 156 25.35 -8.00 -5.24
CA GLN A 156 26.78 -8.29 -5.41
C GLN A 156 27.57 -7.13 -6.04
N ASP A 157 26.93 -6.37 -6.92
CA ASP A 157 27.53 -5.21 -7.59
C ASP A 157 27.60 -3.96 -6.70
N ASN A 158 27.10 -4.03 -5.46
CA ASN A 158 27.02 -2.93 -4.50
C ASN A 158 26.21 -1.70 -4.96
N LYS A 159 25.42 -1.83 -6.03
CA LYS A 159 24.55 -0.74 -6.50
C LYS A 159 23.38 -0.50 -5.58
N PHE A 160 22.85 -1.55 -4.93
CA PHE A 160 21.78 -1.42 -3.95
C PHE A 160 22.27 -1.56 -2.53
N ARG A 161 21.82 -0.66 -1.65
CA ARG A 161 22.19 -0.65 -0.22
C ARG A 161 20.98 -0.46 0.68
N LYS A 162 20.91 -1.23 1.76
CA LYS A 162 20.03 -1.03 2.91
C LYS A 162 20.59 0.11 3.75
N VAL A 163 19.78 1.14 3.96
CA VAL A 163 20.10 2.29 4.80
C VAL A 163 19.06 2.37 5.91
N LEU A 164 19.48 2.65 7.15
CA LEU A 164 18.56 2.82 8.26
C LEU A 164 18.15 4.28 8.41
N ALA A 165 16.85 4.50 8.65
CA ALA A 165 16.31 5.80 8.99
C ALA A 165 15.51 5.70 10.29
N THR A 166 15.65 6.71 11.13
CA THR A 166 14.77 6.92 12.28
C THR A 166 13.47 7.52 11.79
N SER A 167 12.33 6.96 12.18
CA SER A 167 11.01 7.38 11.67
C SER A 167 9.94 7.44 12.75
N ILE A 168 8.99 8.35 12.58
CA ILE A 168 7.84 8.56 13.45
C ILE A 168 6.57 8.40 12.61
N ASP A 169 5.64 7.53 13.02
CA ASP A 169 4.38 7.27 12.29
C ASP A 169 3.31 8.30 12.65
N LEU A 170 3.12 9.32 11.81
CA LEU A 170 2.13 10.36 12.09
C LEU A 170 0.68 9.83 12.01
N GLN A 171 0.42 8.64 11.45
CA GLN A 171 -0.92 8.05 11.50
C GLN A 171 -1.33 7.61 12.90
N GLU A 172 -0.37 7.42 13.81
CA GLU A 172 -0.60 7.01 15.20
C GLU A 172 -0.57 8.20 16.18
N LEU A 173 -0.75 9.44 15.69
CA LEU A 173 -0.76 10.67 16.53
C LEU A 173 -1.70 10.59 17.75
N ALA A 174 -2.80 9.85 17.66
CA ALA A 174 -3.72 9.66 18.77
C ALA A 174 -3.29 8.58 19.80
N ASN A 175 -2.08 8.01 19.68
CA ASN A 175 -1.57 6.95 20.54
C ASN A 175 -0.10 7.24 20.94
N ALA A 176 0.09 7.80 22.12
CA ALA A 176 1.40 8.21 22.62
C ALA A 176 2.41 7.04 22.68
N ASP A 177 1.96 5.83 23.04
CA ASP A 177 2.84 4.66 23.19
C ASP A 177 3.46 4.22 21.85
N LYS A 178 2.80 4.56 20.73
CA LYS A 178 3.24 4.21 19.39
C LYS A 178 3.99 5.32 18.65
N LEU A 179 4.11 6.50 19.24
CA LEU A 179 4.78 7.66 18.64
C LEU A 179 6.30 7.69 18.89
N GLN A 180 6.84 6.66 19.54
CA GLN A 180 8.27 6.55 19.74
C GLN A 180 9.00 6.40 18.39
N PRO A 181 10.15 7.06 18.19
CA PRO A 181 10.96 6.87 17.00
C PRO A 181 11.31 5.40 16.79
N GLN A 182 11.11 4.91 15.57
CA GLN A 182 11.39 3.54 15.16
C GLN A 182 12.38 3.52 14.00
N GLU A 183 13.31 2.59 14.07
CA GLU A 183 14.18 2.31 12.94
C GLU A 183 13.42 1.59 11.83
N ARG A 184 13.63 2.06 10.61
CA ARG A 184 13.06 1.49 9.39
C ARG A 184 14.12 1.47 8.31
N SER A 185 13.96 0.55 7.37
CA SER A 185 14.87 0.41 6.24
C SER A 185 14.41 1.25 5.05
N CYS A 186 15.33 2.08 4.56
CA CYS A 186 15.32 2.67 3.23
C CYS A 186 16.19 1.82 2.29
N LEU A 187 15.92 1.92 1.00
CA LEU A 187 16.75 1.35 -0.05
C LEU A 187 17.40 2.48 -0.82
N ALA A 188 18.72 2.42 -0.93
CA ALA A 188 19.50 3.28 -1.79
C ALA A 188 19.92 2.55 -3.06
N TYR A 189 19.96 3.28 -4.16
CA TYR A 189 20.54 2.86 -5.43
C TYR A 189 21.62 3.86 -5.86
N ILE A 190 22.75 3.33 -6.29
CA ILE A 190 23.89 4.06 -6.83
C ILE A 190 24.06 3.62 -8.28
N SER A 191 23.87 4.54 -9.21
CA SER A 191 24.06 4.27 -10.64
C SER A 191 25.55 4.20 -11.01
N ASP A 192 25.84 3.69 -12.20
CA ASP A 192 27.21 3.67 -12.75
C ASP A 192 27.78 5.07 -12.98
N LEU A 193 26.93 6.10 -13.07
CA LEU A 193 27.32 7.50 -13.19
C LEU A 193 27.55 8.18 -11.83
N GLY A 194 27.37 7.45 -10.73
CA GLY A 194 27.43 8.00 -9.37
C GLY A 194 26.15 8.67 -8.90
N ASP A 195 25.09 8.71 -9.74
CA ASP A 195 23.78 9.20 -9.30
C ASP A 195 23.22 8.35 -8.16
N ILE A 196 22.77 9.03 -7.10
CA ILE A 196 22.19 8.41 -5.91
C ILE A 196 20.67 8.64 -5.88
N ALA A 197 19.93 7.59 -5.53
CA ALA A 197 18.51 7.68 -5.21
C ALA A 197 18.19 6.86 -3.94
N ILE A 198 17.48 7.47 -2.98
CA ILE A 198 17.10 6.83 -1.71
C ILE A 198 15.58 6.81 -1.57
N SER A 199 15.03 5.63 -1.30
CA SER A 199 13.61 5.43 -1.03
C SER A 199 13.19 6.05 0.30
N PRO A 200 11.89 6.33 0.50
CA PRO A 200 11.37 6.52 1.84
C PRO A 200 11.49 5.23 2.68
N PRO A 201 11.29 5.29 4.02
CA PRO A 201 11.38 4.13 4.92
C PRO A 201 10.17 3.19 4.81
N ILE A 202 10.04 2.52 3.67
CA ILE A 202 8.88 1.67 3.36
C ILE A 202 8.84 0.42 4.25
N TRP A 203 10.00 -0.18 4.49
CA TRP A 203 10.13 -1.49 5.14
C TRP A 203 10.52 -1.34 6.60
N LYS A 204 9.93 -2.17 7.47
CA LYS A 204 10.39 -2.28 8.86
C LYS A 204 11.79 -2.91 8.86
N ASP A 205 11.92 -3.99 8.11
CA ASP A 205 13.19 -4.64 7.82
C ASP A 205 13.20 -5.14 6.38
N LEU A 206 14.26 -4.77 5.64
CA LEU A 206 14.46 -5.13 4.25
C LEU A 206 14.82 -6.61 4.08
N GLU A 207 15.40 -7.25 5.09
CA GLU A 207 15.84 -8.66 5.02
C GLU A 207 14.66 -9.62 4.81
N SER A 208 13.47 -9.23 5.28
CA SER A 208 12.23 -9.99 5.08
C SER A 208 11.67 -9.96 3.65
N LEU A 209 12.25 -9.16 2.75
CA LEU A 209 11.81 -9.10 1.36
C LEU A 209 12.15 -10.40 0.62
N GLY A 210 11.19 -10.91 -0.17
CA GLY A 210 11.37 -12.16 -0.92
C GLY A 210 11.22 -13.42 -0.07
N GLN A 211 11.59 -13.41 1.22
CA GLN A 211 11.57 -14.60 2.09
C GLN A 211 10.21 -15.32 2.11
N THR A 212 9.12 -14.58 2.29
CA THR A 212 7.75 -15.16 2.29
C THR A 212 7.35 -15.82 0.96
N LYS A 213 8.05 -15.53 -0.13
CA LYS A 213 7.81 -16.11 -1.46
C LYS A 213 8.88 -17.12 -1.87
N MET A 214 9.97 -17.24 -1.09
CA MET A 214 11.06 -18.20 -1.29
C MET A 214 11.03 -19.35 -0.27
N ALA A 215 10.06 -19.35 0.65
CA ALA A 215 9.99 -20.27 1.77
C ALA A 215 9.79 -21.75 1.39
N ASP A 216 9.43 -22.04 0.14
CA ASP A 216 9.27 -23.41 -0.37
C ASP A 216 10.61 -24.07 -0.76
N ASP A 217 11.71 -23.32 -0.81
CA ASP A 217 13.06 -23.87 -1.01
C ASP A 217 13.73 -24.10 0.36
N GLU A 218 14.01 -25.36 0.70
CA GLU A 218 14.61 -25.77 1.97
C GLU A 218 15.81 -24.89 2.38
N ALA A 219 15.76 -24.43 3.64
CA ALA A 219 16.88 -23.96 4.45
C ALA A 219 17.92 -23.07 3.74
N SER A 220 17.55 -21.83 3.38
CA SER A 220 18.57 -20.83 3.05
C SER A 220 18.57 -19.69 4.08
N LEU A 221 19.61 -19.73 4.91
CA LEU A 221 20.08 -18.66 5.78
C LEU A 221 19.95 -17.28 5.10
N VAL A 222 19.46 -16.31 5.88
CA VAL A 222 19.31 -14.89 5.55
C VAL A 222 20.65 -14.37 5.00
N ASN A 223 20.82 -14.40 3.68
CA ASN A 223 22.01 -13.89 3.03
C ASN A 223 21.70 -12.49 2.51
N LEU A 224 22.52 -11.52 2.90
CA LEU A 224 22.32 -10.10 2.61
C LEU A 224 22.28 -9.78 1.11
N GLN A 225 22.81 -10.65 0.24
CA GLN A 225 22.66 -10.62 -1.23
C GLN A 225 21.29 -11.17 -1.68
N SER A 226 20.23 -10.69 -1.03
CA SER A 226 18.87 -11.20 -1.22
C SER A 226 18.30 -10.84 -2.59
N PHE A 227 18.76 -9.76 -3.24
CA PHE A 227 18.15 -9.26 -4.47
C PHE A 227 18.62 -10.01 -5.72
N ASP A 228 19.89 -10.41 -5.78
CA ASP A 228 20.39 -11.22 -6.89
C ASP A 228 19.65 -12.57 -6.98
N LYS A 229 19.35 -13.17 -5.82
CA LYS A 229 18.49 -14.37 -5.74
C LYS A 229 17.05 -14.11 -6.18
N ILE A 230 16.52 -12.91 -5.93
CA ILE A 230 15.19 -12.52 -6.42
C ILE A 230 15.22 -12.44 -7.94
N ASP A 231 16.23 -11.81 -8.54
CA ASP A 231 16.34 -11.74 -10.01
C ASP A 231 16.55 -13.11 -10.66
N GLU A 232 17.25 -14.04 -9.99
CA GLU A 232 17.45 -15.40 -10.48
C GLU A 232 16.16 -16.23 -10.44
N LYS A 233 15.42 -16.16 -9.33
CA LYS A 233 14.29 -17.06 -9.05
C LYS A 233 12.92 -16.48 -9.33
N MET A 234 12.81 -15.16 -9.49
CA MET A 234 11.55 -14.45 -9.64
C MET A 234 11.55 -13.50 -10.82
N SER A 235 10.37 -13.31 -11.38
CA SER A 235 10.13 -12.35 -12.45
C SER A 235 9.08 -11.32 -12.05
N VAL A 236 9.17 -10.14 -12.65
CA VAL A 236 8.18 -9.07 -12.46
C VAL A 236 6.92 -9.40 -13.27
N ASN A 237 5.75 -9.29 -12.63
CA ASN A 237 4.50 -9.67 -13.25
C ASN A 237 3.77 -8.52 -13.97
N LEU A 238 2.88 -8.92 -14.89
CA LEU A 238 2.03 -8.00 -15.64
C LEU A 238 1.12 -7.13 -14.75
N ASN A 239 0.68 -7.62 -13.59
CA ASN A 239 -0.09 -6.83 -12.62
C ASN A 239 0.69 -5.58 -12.15
N PHE A 240 1.99 -5.73 -11.90
CA PHE A 240 2.84 -4.59 -11.59
C PHE A 240 2.93 -3.64 -12.79
N ALA A 241 3.21 -4.15 -14.00
CA ALA A 241 3.32 -3.31 -15.18
C ALA A 241 2.04 -2.49 -15.45
N LEU A 242 0.86 -3.09 -15.30
CA LEU A 242 -0.40 -2.38 -15.50
C LEU A 242 -0.66 -1.33 -14.42
N LYS A 243 -0.31 -1.62 -13.17
CA LYS A 243 -0.46 -0.66 -12.08
C LYS A 243 0.51 0.50 -12.26
N ALA A 244 1.79 0.20 -12.46
CA ALA A 244 2.86 1.18 -12.65
C ALA A 244 2.60 2.03 -13.91
N GLY A 245 2.25 1.42 -15.03
CA GLY A 245 1.97 2.14 -16.27
C GLY A 245 0.80 3.11 -16.18
N ASN A 246 -0.26 2.75 -15.45
CA ASN A 246 -1.38 3.66 -15.20
C ASN A 246 -1.02 4.79 -14.22
N GLU A 247 -0.30 4.50 -13.13
CA GLU A 247 0.05 5.52 -12.12
C GLU A 247 1.16 6.46 -12.62
N ILE A 248 2.23 5.92 -13.21
CA ILE A 248 3.35 6.71 -13.75
C ILE A 248 2.93 7.45 -15.01
N GLY A 249 2.20 6.82 -15.94
CA GLY A 249 1.74 7.49 -17.16
C GLY A 249 0.89 8.73 -16.89
N LYS A 250 0.08 8.70 -15.83
CA LYS A 250 -0.75 9.85 -15.39
C LYS A 250 0.06 10.97 -14.74
N MET A 251 1.13 10.64 -14.02
CA MET A 251 1.87 11.60 -13.20
C MET A 251 3.11 12.17 -13.89
N PHE A 252 3.76 11.38 -14.75
CA PHE A 252 5.06 11.69 -15.36
C PHE A 252 5.04 11.66 -16.89
N GLY A 253 3.93 11.27 -17.53
CA GLY A 253 3.85 11.08 -18.97
C GLY A 253 4.06 9.63 -19.41
N TYR A 254 3.59 9.31 -20.62
CA TYR A 254 3.58 7.94 -21.15
C TYR A 254 4.96 7.47 -21.62
N GLU A 255 5.85 8.40 -21.96
CA GLU A 255 7.25 8.16 -22.29
C GLU A 255 8.00 7.48 -21.12
N MET A 256 7.69 7.86 -19.89
CA MET A 256 8.36 7.30 -18.70
C MET A 256 7.92 5.86 -18.41
N VAL A 257 6.92 5.34 -19.13
CA VAL A 257 6.37 3.98 -19.00
C VAL A 257 7.04 3.00 -19.99
N GLU A 258 7.88 3.50 -20.91
CA GLU A 258 8.59 2.69 -21.91
C GLU A 258 9.27 1.42 -21.35
N PRO A 259 9.94 1.44 -20.17
CA PRO A 259 10.59 0.25 -19.62
C PRO A 259 9.65 -0.93 -19.35
N LEU A 260 8.34 -0.69 -19.24
CA LEU A 260 7.34 -1.75 -19.05
C LEU A 260 6.98 -2.49 -20.34
N GLN A 261 7.40 -1.96 -21.50
CA GLN A 261 7.20 -2.53 -22.83
C GLN A 261 5.77 -3.02 -23.09
N LEU A 262 4.77 -2.27 -22.62
CA LEU A 262 3.34 -2.63 -22.73
C LEU A 262 2.91 -3.01 -24.17
N PRO A 263 3.39 -2.32 -25.25
CA PRO A 263 3.08 -2.73 -26.62
C PRO A 263 3.59 -4.13 -26.97
N ARG A 264 4.79 -4.51 -26.50
CA ARG A 264 5.35 -5.86 -26.70
C ARG A 264 4.45 -6.91 -26.04
N LEU A 265 4.04 -6.65 -24.80
CA LEU A 265 3.16 -7.54 -24.03
C LEU A 265 1.78 -7.70 -24.70
N MET A 266 1.25 -6.65 -25.34
CA MET A 266 -0.01 -6.73 -26.11
C MET A 266 0.10 -7.68 -27.30
N ILE A 267 1.25 -7.67 -27.99
CA ILE A 267 1.53 -8.56 -29.11
C ILE A 267 1.68 -10.01 -28.62
N GLU A 268 2.49 -10.23 -27.57
CA GLU A 268 2.76 -11.56 -27.01
C GLU A 268 1.50 -12.23 -26.42
N LEU A 269 0.62 -11.45 -25.78
CA LEU A 269 -0.64 -11.94 -25.22
C LEU A 269 -1.81 -11.90 -26.20
N HIS A 270 -1.55 -11.55 -27.46
CA HIS A 270 -2.53 -11.43 -28.54
C HIS A 270 -3.79 -10.63 -28.13
N THR A 271 -3.59 -9.50 -27.45
CA THR A 271 -4.70 -8.65 -26.99
C THR A 271 -4.36 -7.18 -27.05
N VAL A 272 -5.34 -6.38 -27.45
CA VAL A 272 -5.27 -4.92 -27.39
C VAL A 272 -5.70 -4.35 -26.03
N ASN A 273 -6.10 -5.21 -25.09
CA ASN A 273 -6.63 -4.80 -23.79
C ASN A 273 -6.03 -5.64 -22.66
N LEU A 274 -4.78 -5.31 -22.28
CA LEU A 274 -4.07 -5.94 -21.16
C LEU A 274 -4.85 -5.89 -19.83
N PRO A 275 -5.57 -4.81 -19.47
CA PRO A 275 -6.39 -4.79 -18.25
C PRO A 275 -7.43 -5.92 -18.16
N ASN A 276 -7.99 -6.34 -19.29
CA ASN A 276 -9.04 -7.37 -19.35
C ASN A 276 -8.53 -8.82 -19.30
N ILE A 277 -7.20 -9.02 -19.27
CA ILE A 277 -6.61 -10.35 -19.11
C ILE A 277 -7.01 -10.97 -17.76
N PRO A 278 -7.21 -12.30 -17.68
CA PRO A 278 -7.50 -13.00 -16.44
C PRO A 278 -6.50 -12.67 -15.31
N LYS A 279 -7.02 -12.55 -14.08
CA LYS A 279 -6.21 -12.14 -12.91
C LYS A 279 -5.01 -13.07 -12.66
N GLN A 280 -5.17 -14.36 -12.90
CA GLN A 280 -4.15 -15.38 -12.74
C GLN A 280 -2.99 -15.11 -13.70
N VAL A 281 -3.28 -14.97 -14.99
CA VAL A 281 -2.29 -14.63 -16.02
C VAL A 281 -1.57 -13.33 -15.65
N LYS A 282 -2.30 -12.27 -15.27
CA LYS A 282 -1.64 -11.02 -14.86
C LYS A 282 -0.72 -11.17 -13.64
N ALA A 283 -1.00 -12.11 -12.74
CA ALA A 283 -0.20 -12.31 -11.54
C ALA A 283 1.09 -13.10 -11.81
N THR A 284 1.14 -13.85 -12.91
CA THR A 284 2.20 -14.83 -13.18
C THR A 284 2.82 -14.71 -14.57
N TYR A 285 2.41 -13.72 -15.37
CA TYR A 285 3.02 -13.47 -16.65
C TYR A 285 4.25 -12.57 -16.48
N ASP A 286 5.40 -13.06 -16.93
CA ASP A 286 6.66 -12.33 -16.93
C ASP A 286 6.63 -11.18 -17.94
N ILE A 287 6.99 -9.98 -17.51
CA ILE A 287 7.11 -8.82 -18.41
C ILE A 287 8.49 -8.69 -19.07
N GLY A 288 9.44 -9.57 -18.70
CA GLY A 288 10.83 -9.52 -19.16
C GLY A 288 11.67 -8.43 -18.51
N LEU A 289 11.27 -7.94 -17.33
CA LEU A 289 12.00 -6.96 -16.54
C LEU A 289 12.42 -7.60 -15.22
N GLN A 290 13.72 -7.52 -14.90
CA GLN A 290 14.25 -7.97 -13.62
C GLN A 290 13.74 -7.12 -12.46
N PHE A 291 13.70 -7.69 -11.26
CA PHE A 291 13.22 -7.01 -10.07
C PHE A 291 14.12 -5.81 -9.72
N THR A 292 15.44 -5.99 -9.74
CA THR A 292 16.39 -4.89 -9.47
C THR A 292 16.28 -3.77 -10.50
N HIS A 293 16.11 -4.09 -11.79
CA HIS A 293 15.88 -3.09 -12.84
C HIS A 293 14.59 -2.30 -12.62
N ALA A 294 13.48 -2.99 -12.31
CA ALA A 294 12.21 -2.33 -12.00
C ALA A 294 12.35 -1.42 -10.77
N LEU A 295 13.11 -1.84 -9.77
CA LEU A 295 13.32 -1.07 -8.54
C LEU A 295 14.25 0.13 -8.74
N ALA A 296 15.33 -0.02 -9.51
CA ALA A 296 16.22 1.07 -9.92
C ALA A 296 15.45 2.14 -10.70
N TRP A 297 14.61 1.70 -11.65
CA TRP A 297 13.73 2.60 -12.40
C TRP A 297 12.78 3.37 -11.48
N LEU A 298 12.07 2.69 -10.57
CA LEU A 298 11.21 3.37 -9.61
C LEU A 298 11.98 4.33 -8.68
N LEU A 299 13.20 4.00 -8.28
CA LEU A 299 14.04 4.89 -7.47
C LEU A 299 14.47 6.12 -8.26
N GLY A 300 14.91 5.95 -9.51
CA GLY A 300 15.23 7.06 -10.41
C GLY A 300 14.04 8.01 -10.60
N MET A 301 12.84 7.45 -10.83
CA MET A 301 11.60 8.22 -10.91
C MET A 301 11.26 8.94 -9.59
N SER A 302 11.51 8.30 -8.43
CA SER A 302 11.26 8.92 -7.13
C SER A 302 12.17 10.13 -6.85
N ARG A 303 13.34 10.20 -7.49
CA ARG A 303 14.23 11.38 -7.44
C ARG A 303 13.62 12.57 -8.17
N GLN A 304 12.81 12.33 -9.20
CA GLN A 304 12.11 13.36 -9.97
C GLN A 304 10.76 13.77 -9.35
N ALA A 305 10.33 13.12 -8.26
CA ALA A 305 9.08 13.47 -7.59
C ALA A 305 9.20 14.82 -6.88
N GLN A 306 8.46 15.82 -7.38
CA GLN A 306 8.46 17.18 -6.85
C GLN A 306 7.34 17.43 -5.83
N THR A 307 6.33 16.57 -5.81
CA THR A 307 5.14 16.74 -4.96
C THR A 307 4.98 15.57 -4.00
N LEU A 308 4.34 15.81 -2.86
CA LEU A 308 4.07 14.75 -1.89
C LEU A 308 3.22 13.61 -2.49
N ASP A 309 2.27 13.95 -3.36
CA ASP A 309 1.42 12.96 -4.01
C ASP A 309 2.19 12.04 -4.97
N THR A 310 3.09 12.61 -5.77
CA THR A 310 3.97 11.80 -6.64
C THR A 310 4.89 10.93 -5.80
N TYR A 311 5.43 11.45 -4.69
CA TYR A 311 6.29 10.68 -3.79
C TYR A 311 5.55 9.52 -3.09
N VAL A 312 4.32 9.76 -2.61
CA VAL A 312 3.45 8.73 -2.02
C VAL A 312 3.09 7.65 -3.06
N MET A 313 2.82 8.05 -4.30
CA MET A 313 2.55 7.13 -5.40
C MET A 313 3.76 6.23 -5.66
N MET A 314 4.96 6.80 -5.78
CA MET A 314 6.19 6.03 -5.98
C MET A 314 6.44 5.02 -4.85
N ARG A 315 6.22 5.43 -3.61
CA ARG A 315 6.25 4.54 -2.44
C ARG A 315 5.23 3.40 -2.53
N SER A 316 4.01 3.68 -3.00
CA SER A 316 2.97 2.66 -3.22
C SER A 316 3.38 1.65 -4.29
N LEU A 317 4.03 2.10 -5.38
CA LEU A 317 4.55 1.24 -6.44
C LEU A 317 5.71 0.37 -5.97
N MET A 318 6.70 0.93 -5.28
CA MET A 318 7.82 0.15 -4.71
C MET A 318 7.30 -0.92 -3.74
N LYS A 319 6.38 -0.54 -2.84
CA LYS A 319 5.74 -1.50 -1.93
C LYS A 319 4.94 -2.57 -2.66
N TYR A 320 4.31 -2.21 -3.79
CA TYR A 320 3.57 -3.16 -4.60
C TYR A 320 4.52 -4.14 -5.29
N LEU A 321 5.60 -3.65 -5.90
CA LEU A 321 6.65 -4.46 -6.53
C LEU A 321 7.15 -5.52 -5.55
N THR A 322 7.60 -5.10 -4.36
CA THR A 322 8.19 -6.01 -3.37
C THR A 322 7.21 -6.99 -2.74
N LYS A 323 5.89 -6.75 -2.79
CA LYS A 323 4.88 -7.61 -2.14
C LYS A 323 4.08 -8.45 -3.13
N LYS A 324 3.67 -7.87 -4.24
CA LYS A 324 2.69 -8.44 -5.19
C LYS A 324 3.16 -8.40 -6.64
N GLY A 325 4.16 -7.59 -6.96
CA GLY A 325 4.62 -7.38 -8.32
C GLY A 325 5.61 -8.39 -8.88
N ILE A 326 5.97 -9.41 -8.09
CA ILE A 326 6.87 -10.49 -8.49
C ILE A 326 6.23 -11.86 -8.25
N PHE A 327 6.65 -12.87 -9.00
CA PHE A 327 6.25 -14.27 -8.85
C PHE A 327 7.43 -15.20 -9.09
N HIS A 328 7.35 -16.45 -8.64
CA HIS A 328 8.45 -17.40 -8.77
C HIS A 328 8.47 -18.03 -10.17
N ASN A 329 9.65 -18.13 -10.78
CA ASN A 329 9.81 -18.65 -12.14
C ASN A 329 9.40 -20.13 -12.24
N SER A 330 9.54 -20.89 -11.15
CA SER A 330 9.12 -22.30 -11.10
C SER A 330 7.61 -22.52 -10.97
N THR A 331 6.78 -21.48 -10.78
CA THR A 331 5.32 -21.65 -10.60
C THR A 331 4.64 -22.40 -11.76
N PHE A 332 5.28 -22.46 -12.95
CA PHE A 332 4.79 -23.20 -14.11
C PHE A 332 5.82 -24.17 -14.72
N GLN A 333 6.84 -24.58 -13.96
CA GLN A 333 7.67 -25.70 -14.42
C GLN A 333 6.77 -26.93 -14.57
N ALA A 334 6.93 -27.68 -15.66
CA ALA A 334 6.11 -28.86 -15.94
C ALA A 334 6.14 -29.85 -14.75
N SER A 335 7.29 -29.97 -14.08
CA SER A 335 7.48 -30.76 -12.85
C SER A 335 6.62 -30.30 -11.66
N SER A 336 6.16 -29.05 -11.63
CA SER A 336 5.30 -28.48 -10.58
C SER A 336 3.81 -28.57 -10.89
N VAL A 337 3.46 -28.85 -12.16
CA VAL A 337 2.08 -28.94 -12.65
C VAL A 337 1.66 -30.41 -12.85
N PHE A 338 2.60 -31.28 -13.22
CA PHE A 338 2.37 -32.71 -13.43
C PHE A 338 2.88 -33.52 -12.23
N GLN A 339 2.21 -34.62 -11.91
CA GLN A 339 2.71 -35.60 -10.92
C GLN A 339 4.05 -36.19 -11.42
N GLU A 340 4.89 -36.68 -10.51
CA GLU A 340 6.18 -37.29 -10.86
C GLU A 340 6.02 -38.29 -12.03
N GLN A 341 6.87 -38.16 -13.06
CA GLN A 341 6.87 -38.93 -14.32
C GLN A 341 5.77 -38.60 -15.35
N GLN A 342 4.84 -37.70 -15.03
CA GLN A 342 3.88 -37.19 -16.02
C GLN A 342 4.42 -35.94 -16.73
N THR A 343 4.20 -35.88 -18.03
CA THR A 343 4.54 -34.74 -18.90
C THR A 343 3.32 -34.40 -19.73
N VAL A 344 3.30 -33.25 -20.42
CA VAL A 344 2.22 -32.89 -21.37
C VAL A 344 1.95 -34.03 -22.36
N SER A 345 2.99 -34.77 -22.74
CA SER A 345 2.94 -35.92 -23.65
C SER A 345 2.33 -37.18 -23.04
N ASN A 346 2.35 -37.30 -21.71
CA ASN A 346 1.94 -38.49 -20.95
C ASN A 346 0.60 -38.30 -20.21
N VAL A 347 0.01 -37.10 -20.24
CA VAL A 347 -1.35 -36.91 -19.73
C VAL A 347 -2.32 -37.52 -20.74
N PRO A 348 -3.05 -38.59 -20.38
CA PRO A 348 -4.01 -39.19 -21.29
C PRO A 348 -5.11 -38.17 -21.59
N LEU A 349 -5.23 -37.78 -22.86
CA LEU A 349 -6.38 -37.04 -23.36
C LEU A 349 -7.54 -38.02 -23.43
N LEU A 350 -8.32 -38.10 -22.35
CA LEU A 350 -9.53 -38.91 -22.31
C LEU A 350 -10.64 -38.16 -23.05
N ASN A 351 -11.30 -38.85 -23.99
CA ASN A 351 -12.53 -38.33 -24.55
C ASN A 351 -13.62 -38.35 -23.49
N LEU A 352 -14.63 -37.49 -23.66
CA LEU A 352 -15.70 -37.33 -22.68
C LEU A 352 -16.39 -38.67 -22.36
N ASP A 353 -16.55 -39.51 -23.38
CA ASP A 353 -17.16 -40.83 -23.27
C ASP A 353 -16.32 -41.79 -22.43
N ASP A 354 -14.98 -41.73 -22.53
CA ASP A 354 -14.07 -42.55 -21.73
C ASP A 354 -14.07 -42.09 -20.26
N LEU A 355 -14.17 -40.77 -20.04
CA LEU A 355 -14.27 -40.17 -18.71
C LEU A 355 -15.59 -40.53 -18.01
N MET A 356 -16.68 -40.68 -18.76
CA MET A 356 -18.00 -41.06 -18.24
C MET A 356 -18.11 -42.53 -17.85
N ASN A 357 -17.20 -43.38 -18.36
CA ASN A 357 -17.16 -44.81 -18.06
C ASN A 357 -16.19 -45.17 -16.92
N ASP A 358 -15.43 -44.21 -16.39
CA ASP A 358 -14.54 -44.40 -15.24
C ASP A 358 -15.35 -44.44 -13.94
N GLU A 359 -15.29 -45.56 -13.21
CA GLU A 359 -16.03 -45.79 -11.96
C GLU A 359 -15.73 -44.75 -10.86
N ASN A 360 -14.56 -44.09 -10.93
CA ASN A 360 -14.17 -43.04 -9.99
C ASN A 360 -14.64 -41.64 -10.42
N PHE A 361 -15.07 -41.46 -11.67
CA PHE A 361 -15.49 -40.18 -12.20
C PHE A 361 -17.02 -40.01 -12.10
N THR A 362 -17.50 -39.68 -10.90
CA THR A 362 -18.94 -39.52 -10.67
C THR A 362 -19.53 -38.36 -11.48
N MET A 363 -20.80 -38.47 -11.91
CA MET A 363 -21.57 -37.35 -12.48
C MET A 363 -21.56 -36.10 -11.57
N LEU A 364 -21.35 -36.28 -10.26
CA LEU A 364 -21.22 -35.19 -9.29
C LEU A 364 -19.93 -34.37 -9.52
N THR A 365 -18.81 -35.03 -9.83
CA THR A 365 -17.55 -34.39 -10.19
C THR A 365 -17.70 -33.61 -11.50
N MET A 366 -18.34 -34.21 -12.50
CA MET A 366 -18.59 -33.59 -13.80
C MET A 366 -19.54 -32.39 -13.70
N SER A 367 -20.63 -32.52 -12.96
CA SER A 367 -21.56 -31.41 -12.70
C SER A 367 -20.89 -30.28 -11.91
N THR A 368 -19.96 -30.58 -11.01
CA THR A 368 -19.19 -29.57 -10.27
C THR A 368 -18.22 -28.84 -11.17
N ILE A 369 -17.49 -29.55 -12.03
CA ILE A 369 -16.57 -28.96 -13.02
C ILE A 369 -17.34 -28.10 -14.04
N ILE A 370 -18.47 -28.61 -14.56
CA ILE A 370 -19.34 -27.88 -15.49
C ILE A 370 -19.99 -26.68 -14.80
N ASN A 371 -20.45 -26.80 -13.55
CA ASN A 371 -20.99 -25.67 -12.79
C ASN A 371 -19.94 -24.61 -12.47
N GLN A 372 -18.69 -25.00 -12.20
CA GLN A 372 -17.58 -24.06 -12.03
C GLN A 372 -17.19 -23.38 -13.34
N ALA A 373 -17.23 -24.10 -14.47
CA ALA A 373 -16.98 -23.55 -15.81
C ALA A 373 -18.12 -22.62 -16.28
N THR A 374 -19.38 -22.94 -15.97
CA THR A 374 -20.56 -22.16 -16.38
C THR A 374 -20.88 -20.98 -15.45
N LYS A 375 -20.57 -21.07 -14.15
CA LYS A 375 -20.68 -19.91 -13.23
C LYS A 375 -19.76 -18.75 -13.63
N LYS A 376 -18.67 -19.00 -14.36
CA LYS A 376 -17.82 -17.94 -14.93
C LYS A 376 -18.40 -17.26 -16.18
N ARG A 377 -19.52 -17.75 -16.74
CA ARG A 377 -20.14 -17.21 -17.98
C ARG A 377 -21.44 -16.42 -17.77
N ARG A 378 -21.90 -16.18 -16.53
CA ARG A 378 -23.05 -15.28 -16.26
C ARG A 378 -22.60 -13.94 -15.65
N SER A 379 -22.58 -12.93 -16.53
CA SER A 379 -22.87 -11.49 -16.42
C SER A 379 -22.62 -10.70 -15.11
N PRO A 380 -22.09 -9.47 -15.20
CA PRO A 380 -21.86 -8.52 -14.10
C PRO A 380 -23.15 -7.77 -13.73
N ARG A 381 -23.89 -8.24 -12.72
CA ARG A 381 -24.88 -7.46 -11.96
C ARG A 381 -25.39 -8.35 -10.84
N ASP A 382 -24.85 -8.15 -9.64
CA ASP A 382 -25.54 -8.35 -8.36
C ASP A 382 -24.59 -7.94 -7.24
N VAL A 383 -24.47 -6.62 -7.07
CA VAL A 383 -24.02 -6.01 -5.83
C VAL A 383 -25.14 -5.06 -5.42
N SER A 384 -26.24 -5.64 -4.97
CA SER A 384 -27.22 -4.97 -4.15
C SER A 384 -27.85 -6.00 -3.22
N GLN A 385 -27.93 -5.64 -1.94
CA GLN A 385 -28.60 -6.36 -0.86
C GLN A 385 -27.78 -7.42 -0.11
N ILE A 386 -26.91 -6.92 0.76
CA ILE A 386 -26.86 -7.45 2.13
C ILE A 386 -27.20 -6.28 3.05
N GLY A 387 -28.50 -6.01 3.14
CA GLY A 387 -29.12 -5.22 4.20
C GLY A 387 -29.80 -6.22 5.14
N GLY A 388 -29.53 -6.10 6.44
CA GLY A 388 -29.96 -7.08 7.43
C GLY A 388 -31.47 -7.16 7.63
N MET A 389 -31.89 -8.32 8.13
CA MET A 389 -33.06 -8.47 8.98
C MET A 389 -32.74 -9.55 10.01
N VAL A 390 -32.67 -9.15 11.29
CA VAL A 390 -32.86 -10.03 12.43
C VAL A 390 -33.99 -9.41 13.26
N THR A 391 -35.11 -10.12 13.24
CA THR A 391 -36.36 -10.05 14.04
C THR A 391 -36.87 -11.49 13.89
N GLU A 392 -37.22 -12.33 14.87
CA GLU A 392 -37.57 -12.32 16.30
C GLU A 392 -37.10 -13.70 16.83
N ALA A 393 -36.83 -13.95 18.13
CA ALA A 393 -37.72 -13.83 19.28
C ALA A 393 -36.96 -13.57 20.59
#